data_AF-A0ABC9H378-F1
#
_entry.id   AF-A0ABC9H378-F1
#
_cell.length_a   1.000
_cell.length_b   1.000
_cell.length_c   1.000
_cell.angle_alpha   90.00
_cell.angle_beta   90.00
_cell.angle_gamma   90.00
#
_symmetry.space_group_name_H-M   'P 1'
#
loop_
_entity.id
_entity.type
_entity.pdbx_description
1 polymer ?
#
loop_
_entity_poly.entity_id
_entity_poly.type
_entity_poly.pdbx_seq_one_letter_code
_entity_poly.pdbx_strand_id
1 'polypeptide(L)'
;MLRVAGRRLSSSLSWRPAAAASRGPLAGAGAPGRDDDDSARARSQPRFSIDSPFFTAARGFSSTETLVPRNQDAGLADLPATVAAVKNPNPKVLYDEYNHERYPPGDPSKRAFAYFVLSGGRFIYASLLRLLVLKFVLSMSASKDVLALASLEVDLSSIEPGTTVTVKWRGKPVFIRRRTEDDIKLANSVDVASLRHPEQDAERVKNPEWLVVIGVCTHLGCIPLPNAGDFGGWFCPCHGSHYDISGRIRKGPAPFNLEVPTYSFLEENKLLIG
;
A
#
# COMPACT_ATOMS: atom_id res chain seq x y z
N MET A 1 16.44 -37.75 34.66
CA MET A 1 15.04 -38.20 34.83
C MET A 1 14.15 -36.98 34.94
N LEU A 2 13.32 -36.70 33.93
CA LEU A 2 12.04 -35.99 34.07
C LEU A 2 11.26 -36.27 32.78
N ARG A 3 10.15 -37.02 32.92
CA ARG A 3 9.23 -37.39 31.84
C ARG A 3 8.15 -36.30 31.74
N VAL A 4 7.89 -35.77 30.55
CA VAL A 4 6.59 -35.14 30.25
C VAL A 4 6.10 -35.66 28.90
N ALA A 5 4.87 -36.16 28.94
CA ALA A 5 4.23 -37.03 27.99
C ALA A 5 3.68 -36.30 26.76
N GLY A 6 3.84 -36.93 25.60
CA GLY A 6 3.12 -36.57 24.39
C GLY A 6 1.65 -36.99 24.46
N ARG A 7 0.75 -36.08 24.05
CA ARG A 7 -0.62 -36.43 23.64
C ARG A 7 -0.83 -35.98 22.20
N ARG A 8 -1.00 -36.96 21.33
CA ARG A 8 -1.56 -36.81 19.98
C ARG A 8 -3.06 -36.56 20.12
N LEU A 9 -3.58 -35.55 19.43
CA LEU A 9 -5.00 -35.41 19.14
C LEU A 9 -5.17 -35.49 17.63
N SER A 10 -5.73 -36.61 17.20
CA SER A 10 -6.23 -36.83 15.85
C SER A 10 -7.45 -35.95 15.61
N SER A 11 -7.45 -35.16 14.54
CA SER A 11 -8.69 -34.65 13.95
C SER A 11 -8.60 -34.77 12.44
N SER A 12 -9.31 -35.78 11.95
CA SER A 12 -9.62 -36.01 10.55
C SER A 12 -10.72 -35.04 10.13
N LEU A 13 -10.45 -34.16 9.18
CA LEU A 13 -11.48 -33.56 8.33
C LEU A 13 -10.84 -33.30 6.96
N SER A 14 -11.19 -34.16 6.02
CA SER A 14 -10.74 -34.20 4.64
C SER A 14 -11.39 -33.08 3.84
N TRP A 15 -10.57 -32.16 3.35
CA TRP A 15 -10.96 -31.20 2.31
C TRP A 15 -10.90 -31.90 0.95
N ARG A 16 -12.03 -31.97 0.23
CA ARG A 16 -12.11 -32.37 -1.18
C ARG A 16 -12.34 -31.12 -2.04
N PRO A 17 -11.57 -30.89 -3.12
CA PRO A 17 -11.95 -29.95 -4.17
C PRO A 17 -12.83 -30.68 -5.18
N ALA A 18 -13.94 -30.06 -5.60
CA ALA A 18 -14.72 -30.53 -6.75
C ALA A 18 -14.22 -29.81 -8.01
N ALA A 19 -13.83 -30.62 -9.01
CA ALA A 19 -13.42 -30.19 -10.32
C ALA A 19 -14.62 -29.93 -11.25
N ALA A 20 -14.32 -29.18 -12.32
CA ALA A 20 -15.19 -28.60 -13.34
C ALA A 20 -16.22 -29.55 -14.01
N ALA A 21 -17.32 -28.93 -14.48
CA ALA A 21 -18.09 -29.45 -15.61
C ALA A 21 -18.51 -28.29 -16.52
N SER A 22 -17.92 -28.30 -17.72
CA SER A 22 -18.28 -27.51 -18.89
C SER A 22 -19.63 -27.97 -19.45
N ARG A 23 -20.48 -27.03 -19.88
CA ARG A 23 -21.56 -27.25 -20.85
C ARG A 23 -21.97 -25.89 -21.44
N GLY A 24 -21.49 -25.60 -22.65
CA GLY A 24 -22.11 -24.62 -23.53
C GLY A 24 -23.11 -25.33 -24.46
N PRO A 25 -24.06 -24.60 -25.05
CA PRO A 25 -24.63 -25.00 -26.33
C PRO A 25 -24.44 -23.90 -27.37
N LEU A 26 -23.82 -24.30 -28.48
CA LEU A 26 -23.96 -23.70 -29.80
C LEU A 26 -25.28 -24.18 -30.41
N ALA A 27 -26.08 -23.26 -30.96
CA ALA A 27 -26.90 -23.48 -32.16
C ALA A 27 -27.44 -22.12 -32.64
N GLY A 28 -27.06 -21.73 -33.86
CA GLY A 28 -27.47 -20.48 -34.49
C GLY A 28 -28.72 -20.61 -35.36
N ALA A 29 -29.25 -19.46 -35.79
CA ALA A 29 -30.06 -19.32 -37.00
C ALA A 29 -30.10 -17.84 -37.45
N GLY A 30 -29.75 -17.60 -38.72
CA GLY A 30 -30.45 -16.67 -39.64
C GLY A 30 -30.30 -15.14 -39.48
N ALA A 31 -29.54 -14.53 -40.38
CA ALA A 31 -29.55 -13.11 -40.78
C ALA A 31 -30.86 -12.76 -41.58
N PRO A 32 -31.15 -11.51 -42.05
CA PRO A 32 -30.22 -10.39 -42.34
C PRO A 32 -30.67 -8.93 -42.06
N GLY A 33 -29.67 -8.05 -41.97
CA GLY A 33 -29.60 -6.74 -42.64
C GLY A 33 -30.55 -5.60 -42.22
N ARG A 34 -29.99 -4.56 -41.61
CA ARG A 34 -30.17 -3.14 -42.01
C ARG A 34 -29.19 -2.23 -41.28
N ASP A 35 -28.44 -1.49 -42.09
CA ASP A 35 -27.62 -0.33 -41.68
C ASP A 35 -28.53 0.78 -41.14
N ASP A 36 -28.04 1.51 -40.15
CA ASP A 36 -28.12 2.98 -40.10
C ASP A 36 -27.24 3.50 -38.96
N ASP A 37 -26.28 4.35 -39.34
CA ASP A 37 -25.49 5.22 -38.47
C ASP A 37 -26.41 6.13 -37.66
N ASP A 38 -26.16 6.29 -36.35
CA ASP A 38 -26.13 7.64 -35.80
C ASP A 38 -25.43 7.75 -34.44
N SER A 39 -24.52 8.72 -34.43
CA SER A 39 -23.72 9.19 -33.31
C SER A 39 -24.54 9.90 -32.23
N ALA A 40 -24.44 9.45 -30.97
CA ALA A 40 -24.69 10.32 -29.81
C ALA A 40 -23.94 9.84 -28.55
N ARG A 41 -23.03 10.68 -28.09
CA ARG A 41 -22.36 10.61 -26.77
C ARG A 41 -23.38 10.48 -25.63
N ALA A 42 -23.25 9.44 -24.81
CA ALA A 42 -23.75 9.45 -23.44
C ALA A 42 -22.75 8.76 -22.51
N ARG A 43 -22.13 9.55 -21.63
CA ARG A 43 -21.28 9.11 -20.51
C ARG A 43 -22.06 8.13 -19.62
N SER A 44 -21.72 6.85 -19.65
CA SER A 44 -22.15 5.88 -18.64
C SER A 44 -21.28 6.01 -17.39
N GLN A 45 -21.81 6.63 -16.34
CA GLN A 45 -21.26 6.49 -14.98
C GLN A 45 -21.64 5.11 -14.43
N PRO A 46 -20.75 4.33 -13.81
CA PRO A 46 -21.15 3.14 -13.09
C PRO A 46 -21.81 3.54 -11.77
N ARG A 47 -23.12 3.33 -11.64
CA ARG A 47 -23.80 3.30 -10.34
C ARG A 47 -23.43 2.00 -9.64
N PHE A 48 -22.63 2.11 -8.58
CA PHE A 48 -22.51 1.05 -7.59
C PHE A 48 -23.81 1.02 -6.77
N SER A 49 -24.67 0.03 -7.02
CA SER A 49 -25.78 -0.32 -6.13
C SER A 49 -25.26 -1.34 -5.10
N ILE A 50 -25.25 -0.95 -3.83
CA ILE A 50 -25.04 -1.87 -2.71
C ILE A 50 -26.44 -2.29 -2.25
N ASP A 51 -26.89 -3.47 -2.66
CA ASP A 51 -28.06 -4.11 -2.05
C ASP A 51 -27.63 -4.73 -0.70
N SER A 52 -28.08 -4.13 0.40
CA SER A 52 -27.95 -4.70 1.75
C SER A 52 -29.34 -5.10 2.28
N PRO A 53 -29.57 -6.38 2.65
CA PRO A 53 -30.86 -6.88 3.07
C PRO A 53 -31.09 -6.71 4.58
N PHE A 54 -30.78 -5.54 5.14
CA PHE A 54 -30.79 -5.32 6.60
C PHE A 54 -31.50 -4.06 7.08
N PHE A 55 -32.50 -3.57 6.34
CA PHE A 55 -33.41 -2.53 6.85
C PHE A 55 -34.86 -2.84 6.50
N THR A 56 -35.45 -3.85 7.16
CA THR A 56 -36.91 -3.99 7.21
C THR A 56 -37.36 -4.56 8.57
N ALA A 57 -37.47 -3.71 9.58
CA ALA A 57 -38.31 -3.97 10.77
C ALA A 57 -38.42 -2.71 11.65
N ALA A 58 -39.15 -1.70 11.18
CA ALA A 58 -39.83 -0.77 12.08
C ALA A 58 -41.33 -0.91 11.81
N ARG A 59 -41.95 -1.90 12.46
CA ARG A 59 -43.42 -2.02 12.50
C ARG A 59 -43.93 -0.88 13.38
N GLY A 60 -44.57 0.10 12.76
CA GLY A 60 -45.43 1.05 13.47
C GLY A 60 -46.61 0.30 14.08
N PHE A 61 -46.87 0.53 15.36
CA PHE A 61 -48.10 0.10 16.01
C PHE A 61 -49.24 0.98 15.50
N SER A 62 -49.92 0.54 14.44
CA SER A 62 -51.29 0.97 14.16
C SER A 62 -52.18 -0.18 14.58
N SER A 63 -52.85 -0.02 15.73
CA SER A 63 -53.94 -0.88 16.14
C SER A 63 -55.09 -0.73 15.16
N THR A 64 -55.13 -1.62 14.18
CA THR A 64 -56.30 -1.89 13.35
C THR A 64 -57.34 -2.59 14.21
N GLU A 65 -58.09 -1.86 15.03
CA GLU A 65 -59.44 -2.26 15.47
C GLU A 65 -60.12 -1.06 16.12
N THR A 66 -61.20 -0.59 15.50
CA THR A 66 -62.40 -0.09 16.18
C THR A 66 -63.53 -0.04 15.16
N LEU A 67 -64.35 -1.09 15.18
CA LEU A 67 -65.65 -1.13 14.54
C LEU A 67 -66.61 -0.27 15.37
N VAL A 68 -67.03 0.87 14.84
CA VAL A 68 -68.13 1.66 15.41
C VAL A 68 -69.44 1.18 14.79
N PRO A 69 -70.48 0.82 15.58
CA PRO A 69 -71.85 0.90 15.11
C PRO A 69 -72.44 2.28 15.41
N ARG A 70 -72.87 2.88 14.31
CA ARG A 70 -73.81 3.98 14.06
C ARG A 70 -74.81 4.30 15.21
N ASN A 71 -74.91 5.61 15.48
CA ASN A 71 -76.08 6.39 15.94
C ASN A 71 -76.07 6.87 17.42
N GLN A 72 -75.60 8.10 17.65
CA GLN A 72 -76.21 9.08 18.58
C GLN A 72 -75.54 10.45 18.45
N ASP A 73 -76.35 11.47 18.19
CA ASP A 73 -75.97 12.87 18.19
C ASP A 73 -75.74 13.39 19.62
N ALA A 74 -74.72 14.24 19.78
CA ALA A 74 -74.66 15.44 20.64
C ALA A 74 -73.42 15.54 21.53
N GLY A 75 -72.51 16.44 21.13
CA GLY A 75 -71.63 17.16 22.06
C GLY A 75 -70.16 16.76 22.02
N LEU A 76 -69.39 17.34 21.09
CA LEU A 76 -67.96 17.71 21.18
C LEU A 76 -66.95 16.84 21.98
N ALA A 77 -67.20 15.56 22.23
CA ALA A 77 -66.37 14.72 23.10
C ALA A 77 -65.44 13.74 22.35
N ASP A 78 -65.70 13.44 21.07
CA ASP A 78 -64.98 12.39 20.32
C ASP A 78 -64.13 12.91 19.16
N LEU A 79 -63.57 14.12 19.29
CA LEU A 79 -62.52 14.54 18.36
C LEU A 79 -61.19 13.90 18.80
N PRO A 80 -60.44 13.23 17.90
CA PRO A 80 -59.09 12.77 18.23
C PRO A 80 -58.28 13.98 18.69
N ALA A 81 -57.46 13.79 19.73
CA ALA A 81 -56.76 14.88 20.42
C ALA A 81 -55.99 15.83 19.47
N THR A 82 -55.52 15.29 18.33
CA THR A 82 -54.87 16.04 17.25
C THR A 82 -55.81 17.04 16.56
N VAL A 83 -57.06 16.69 16.30
CA VAL A 83 -58.06 17.57 15.66
C VAL A 83 -58.59 18.61 16.65
N ALA A 84 -58.72 18.26 17.93
CA ALA A 84 -59.06 19.22 18.98
C ALA A 84 -57.96 20.29 19.17
N ALA A 85 -56.68 19.88 19.14
CA ALA A 85 -55.53 20.78 19.27
C ALA A 85 -55.38 21.75 18.09
N VAL A 86 -55.72 21.33 16.86
CA VAL A 86 -55.67 22.20 15.67
C VAL A 86 -56.80 23.23 15.67
N LYS A 87 -58.00 22.87 16.18
CA LYS A 87 -59.17 23.76 16.18
C LYS A 87 -59.16 24.77 17.33
N ASN A 88 -58.44 24.51 18.43
CA ASN A 88 -58.24 25.43 19.55
C ASN A 88 -56.75 25.55 19.90
N PRO A 89 -55.96 26.34 19.15
CA PRO A 89 -54.55 26.56 19.48
C PRO A 89 -54.46 27.40 20.76
N ASN A 90 -54.31 26.73 21.90
CA ASN A 90 -53.90 27.37 23.14
C ASN A 90 -52.38 27.60 23.07
N PRO A 91 -51.84 28.82 23.33
CA PRO A 91 -50.40 29.06 23.35
C PRO A 91 -49.66 28.27 24.45
N LYS A 92 -50.39 27.65 25.39
CA LYS A 92 -49.84 26.79 26.43
C LYS A 92 -49.55 25.40 25.86
N VAL A 93 -48.30 25.18 25.42
CA VAL A 93 -47.79 23.86 25.05
C VAL A 93 -47.81 22.97 26.30
N LEU A 94 -48.87 22.19 26.48
CA LEU A 94 -48.96 21.13 27.48
C LEU A 94 -48.22 19.91 26.92
N TYR A 95 -46.98 19.74 27.37
CA TYR A 95 -46.25 18.50 27.12
C TYR A 95 -46.96 17.36 27.86
N ASP A 96 -47.08 16.20 27.21
CA ASP A 96 -47.56 14.98 27.86
C ASP A 96 -46.54 14.57 28.95
N GLU A 97 -46.84 14.92 30.20
CA GLU A 97 -46.00 14.58 31.35
C GLU A 97 -46.11 13.11 31.73
N TYR A 98 -47.07 12.36 31.18
CA TYR A 98 -47.30 10.97 31.54
C TYR A 98 -46.20 10.03 31.02
N ASN A 99 -45.49 10.42 29.96
CA ASN A 99 -44.52 9.56 29.26
C ASN A 99 -43.08 10.10 29.24
N HIS A 100 -42.80 11.18 29.98
CA HIS A 100 -41.46 11.76 30.08
C HIS A 100 -41.01 11.82 31.54
N GLU A 101 -40.41 10.72 32.04
CA GLU A 101 -39.59 10.77 33.25
C GLU A 101 -38.39 11.71 33.00
N ARG A 102 -38.54 12.98 33.37
CA ARG A 102 -37.41 13.92 33.39
C ARG A 102 -36.59 13.64 34.64
N TYR A 103 -35.53 12.84 34.47
CA TYR A 103 -34.54 12.69 35.53
C TYR A 103 -33.93 14.06 35.86
N PRO A 104 -33.76 14.39 37.16
CA PRO A 104 -33.13 15.64 37.56
C PRO A 104 -31.71 15.71 36.99
N PRO A 105 -31.19 16.92 36.68
CA PRO A 105 -29.82 17.06 36.21
C PRO A 105 -28.86 16.48 37.25
N GLY A 106 -28.03 15.52 36.81
CA GLY A 106 -27.06 14.86 37.68
C GLY A 106 -26.07 15.85 38.28
N ASP A 107 -25.62 15.56 39.51
CA ASP A 107 -24.69 16.37 40.29
C ASP A 107 -23.44 16.78 39.47
N PRO A 108 -23.19 18.08 39.25
CA PRO A 108 -22.05 18.57 38.48
C PRO A 108 -20.69 18.11 39.02
N SER A 109 -20.56 17.88 40.33
CA SER A 109 -19.29 17.47 40.95
C SER A 109 -18.80 16.10 40.45
N LYS A 110 -19.71 15.23 39.99
CA LYS A 110 -19.41 13.87 39.49
C LYS A 110 -18.97 13.83 38.03
N ARG A 111 -19.15 14.93 37.29
CA ARG A 111 -18.81 15.00 35.85
C ARG A 111 -17.32 14.85 35.60
N ALA A 112 -16.47 15.36 36.49
CA ALA A 112 -15.02 15.25 36.38
C ALA A 112 -14.58 13.78 36.37
N PHE A 113 -15.14 12.95 37.26
CA PHE A 113 -14.87 11.52 37.29
C PHE A 113 -15.40 10.83 36.02
N ALA A 114 -16.60 11.17 35.56
CA ALA A 114 -17.16 10.62 34.32
C ALA A 114 -16.29 10.95 33.09
N TYR A 115 -15.80 12.19 32.96
CA TYR A 115 -14.90 12.58 31.88
C TYR A 115 -13.53 11.92 32.00
N PHE A 116 -13.02 11.73 33.21
CA PHE A 116 -11.79 10.97 33.43
C PHE A 116 -11.93 9.53 32.92
N VAL A 117 -13.02 8.83 33.25
CA VAL A 117 -13.26 7.45 32.79
C VAL A 117 -13.45 7.40 31.26
N LEU A 118 -14.26 8.30 30.69
CA LEU A 118 -14.50 8.34 29.24
C LEU A 118 -13.24 8.70 28.45
N SER A 119 -12.47 9.71 28.89
CA SER A 119 -11.24 10.10 28.21
C SER A 119 -10.13 9.06 28.37
N GLY A 120 -9.98 8.47 29.56
CA GLY A 120 -9.06 7.36 29.81
C GLY A 120 -9.37 6.14 28.93
N GLY A 121 -10.65 5.75 28.83
CA GLY A 121 -11.09 4.67 27.94
C GLY A 121 -10.79 4.97 26.46
N ARG A 122 -11.05 6.20 26.00
CA ARG A 122 -10.73 6.62 24.62
C ARG A 122 -9.23 6.62 24.35
N PHE A 123 -8.41 7.01 25.31
CA PHE A 123 -6.94 6.98 25.18
C PHE A 123 -6.43 5.55 25.02
N ILE A 124 -6.92 4.61 25.84
CA ILE A 124 -6.56 3.19 25.74
C ILE A 124 -7.00 2.63 24.39
N TYR A 125 -8.25 2.89 23.99
CA TYR A 125 -8.79 2.45 22.70
C TYR A 125 -7.96 2.96 21.52
N ALA A 126 -7.67 4.26 21.48
CA ALA A 126 -6.87 4.88 20.43
C ALA A 126 -5.45 4.32 20.39
N SER A 127 -4.85 4.05 21.56
CA SER A 127 -3.51 3.46 21.66
C SER A 127 -3.48 2.03 21.14
N LEU A 128 -4.46 1.21 21.47
CA LEU A 128 -4.56 -0.17 20.97
C LEU A 128 -4.78 -0.20 19.46
N LEU A 129 -5.68 0.63 18.93
CA LEU A 129 -5.92 0.74 17.50
C LEU A 129 -4.64 1.17 16.76
N ARG A 130 -3.92 2.16 17.29
CA ARG A 130 -2.63 2.60 16.74
C ARG A 130 -1.62 1.45 16.70
N LEU A 131 -1.48 0.69 17.78
CA LEU A 131 -0.54 -0.44 17.84
C LEU A 131 -0.91 -1.53 16.83
N LEU A 132 -2.21 -1.84 16.68
CA LEU A 132 -2.69 -2.82 15.69
C LEU A 132 -2.35 -2.37 14.27
N VAL A 133 -2.72 -1.13 13.90
CA VAL A 133 -2.43 -0.58 12.58
C VAL A 133 -0.92 -0.53 12.31
N LEU A 134 -0.12 -0.09 13.28
CA LEU A 134 1.35 -0.06 13.12
C LEU A 134 1.92 -1.47 12.93
N LYS A 135 1.49 -2.46 13.70
CA LYS A 135 1.98 -3.84 13.53
C LYS A 135 1.56 -4.44 12.19
N PHE A 136 0.35 -4.14 11.73
CA PHE A 136 -0.11 -4.56 10.41
C PHE A 136 0.73 -3.92 9.29
N VAL A 137 0.95 -2.60 9.33
CA VAL A 137 1.79 -1.91 8.34
C VAL A 137 3.24 -2.40 8.39
N LEU A 138 3.81 -2.54 9.58
CA LEU A 138 5.18 -3.07 9.75
C LEU A 138 5.32 -4.52 9.29
N SER A 139 4.24 -5.31 9.30
CA SER A 139 4.26 -6.67 8.75
C SER A 139 4.48 -6.71 7.22
N MET A 140 4.19 -5.61 6.52
CA MET A 140 4.44 -5.44 5.09
C MET A 140 5.84 -4.84 4.79
N SER A 141 6.59 -4.44 5.81
CA SER A 141 7.96 -3.95 5.66
C SER A 141 8.97 -5.10 5.51
N ALA A 142 10.21 -4.79 5.16
CA ALA A 142 11.25 -5.80 4.96
C ALA A 142 11.44 -6.68 6.22
N SER A 143 11.44 -8.00 6.01
CA SER A 143 11.60 -8.99 7.08
C SER A 143 13.06 -9.09 7.56
N LYS A 144 13.28 -9.66 8.74
CA LYS A 144 14.61 -9.72 9.39
C LYS A 144 15.65 -10.49 8.58
N ASP A 145 15.24 -11.53 7.86
CA ASP A 145 16.08 -12.31 6.94
C ASP A 145 16.54 -11.47 5.74
N VAL A 146 15.68 -10.59 5.20
CA VAL A 146 16.06 -9.65 4.14
C VAL A 146 17.08 -8.62 4.66
N LEU A 147 16.93 -8.17 5.91
CA LEU A 147 17.89 -7.26 6.56
C LEU A 147 19.21 -7.96 6.94
N ALA A 148 19.19 -9.28 7.17
CA ALA A 148 20.38 -10.06 7.52
C ALA A 148 21.36 -10.24 6.35
N LEU A 149 20.91 -10.04 5.09
CA LEU A 149 21.76 -10.03 3.89
C LEU A 149 22.59 -8.73 3.77
N ALA A 150 23.04 -8.19 4.90
CA ALA A 150 23.57 -6.83 5.02
C ALA A 150 24.92 -6.68 4.31
N SER A 151 25.81 -7.68 4.44
CA SER A 151 27.16 -7.64 3.89
C SER A 151 27.49 -8.85 3.00
N LEU A 152 28.38 -8.65 2.02
CA LEU A 152 28.88 -9.67 1.11
C LEU A 152 30.40 -9.54 0.99
N GLU A 153 31.11 -10.66 1.15
CA GLU A 153 32.54 -10.75 0.87
C GLU A 153 32.77 -11.26 -0.55
N VAL A 154 33.61 -10.56 -1.31
CA VAL A 154 33.99 -10.92 -2.68
C VAL A 154 35.50 -11.04 -2.77
N ASP A 155 35.98 -12.14 -3.33
CA ASP A 155 37.40 -12.36 -3.59
C ASP A 155 37.84 -11.61 -4.86
N LEU A 156 38.80 -10.70 -4.72
CA LEU A 156 39.31 -9.88 -5.81
C LEU A 156 40.37 -10.61 -6.65
N SER A 157 40.94 -11.70 -6.16
CA SER A 157 42.03 -12.42 -6.84
C SER A 157 41.61 -13.01 -8.19
N SER A 158 40.32 -13.31 -8.35
CA SER A 158 39.75 -13.91 -9.55
C SER A 158 39.48 -12.93 -10.70
N ILE A 159 39.69 -11.63 -10.50
CA ILE A 159 39.29 -10.57 -11.44
C ILE A 159 40.49 -10.05 -12.22
N GLU A 160 40.47 -10.27 -13.54
CA GLU A 160 41.49 -9.78 -14.45
C GLU A 160 41.33 -8.27 -14.75
N PRO A 161 42.43 -7.53 -14.97
CA PRO A 161 42.37 -6.11 -15.34
C PRO A 161 41.53 -5.87 -16.61
N GLY A 162 40.69 -4.84 -16.58
CA GLY A 162 39.76 -4.48 -17.65
C GLY A 162 38.44 -5.28 -17.65
N THR A 163 38.31 -6.29 -16.80
CA THR A 163 37.06 -7.07 -16.68
C THR A 163 36.13 -6.48 -15.62
N THR A 164 34.82 -6.68 -15.83
CA THR A 164 33.77 -6.26 -14.90
C THR A 164 32.99 -7.47 -14.45
N VAL A 165 33.04 -7.76 -13.15
CA VAL A 165 32.28 -8.84 -12.52
C VAL A 165 31.01 -8.28 -11.92
N THR A 166 29.90 -8.99 -12.11
CA THR A 166 28.60 -8.62 -11.53
C THR A 166 28.27 -9.58 -10.40
N VAL A 167 28.18 -9.06 -9.17
CA VAL A 167 27.75 -9.83 -7.99
C VAL A 167 26.37 -9.35 -7.54
N LYS A 168 25.59 -10.22 -6.91
CA LYS A 168 24.26 -9.88 -6.39
C LYS A 168 24.35 -9.50 -4.91
N TRP A 169 24.00 -8.27 -4.56
CA TRP A 169 23.96 -7.78 -3.18
C TRP A 169 22.62 -7.07 -2.90
N ARG A 170 21.92 -7.46 -1.83
CA ARG A 170 20.57 -6.95 -1.48
C ARG A 170 19.56 -7.00 -2.63
N GLY A 171 19.66 -8.02 -3.48
CA GLY A 171 18.81 -8.18 -4.67
C GLY A 171 19.16 -7.27 -5.85
N LYS A 172 20.15 -6.38 -5.71
CA LYS A 172 20.66 -5.50 -6.76
C LYS A 172 21.98 -6.05 -7.34
N PRO A 173 22.27 -5.87 -8.63
CA PRO A 173 23.59 -6.13 -9.18
C PRO A 173 24.58 -5.07 -8.66
N VAL A 174 25.78 -5.49 -8.29
CA VAL A 174 26.92 -4.62 -8.00
C VAL A 174 28.02 -4.97 -9.01
N PHE A 175 28.48 -3.97 -9.73
CA PHE A 175 29.59 -4.08 -10.66
C PHE A 175 30.89 -3.81 -9.92
N ILE A 176 31.80 -4.78 -9.99
CA ILE A 176 33.17 -4.68 -9.51
C ILE A 176 34.04 -4.74 -10.76
N ARG A 177 34.64 -3.60 -11.09
CA ARG A 177 35.56 -3.49 -12.22
C ARG A 177 36.97 -3.31 -11.71
N ARG A 178 37.89 -4.14 -12.21
CA ARG A 178 39.32 -3.90 -12.08
C ARG A 178 39.76 -3.03 -13.25
N ARG A 179 40.11 -1.78 -13.00
CA ARG A 179 40.44 -0.78 -14.02
C ARG A 179 41.89 -0.90 -14.46
N THR A 180 42.15 -0.66 -15.74
CA THR A 180 43.52 -0.53 -16.27
C THR A 180 44.06 0.88 -15.99
N GLU A 181 45.36 1.08 -16.15
CA GLU A 181 45.94 2.43 -16.02
C GLU A 181 45.35 3.43 -17.02
N ASP A 182 45.02 2.96 -18.22
CA ASP A 182 44.42 3.79 -19.25
C ASP A 182 42.97 4.16 -18.91
N ASP A 183 42.20 3.24 -18.31
CA ASP A 183 40.86 3.53 -17.77
C ASP A 183 40.94 4.62 -16.69
N ILE A 184 41.93 4.55 -15.80
CA ILE A 184 42.13 5.53 -14.72
C ILE A 184 42.50 6.90 -15.29
N LYS A 185 43.42 6.95 -16.26
CA LYS A 185 43.80 8.19 -16.96
C LYS A 185 42.59 8.80 -17.67
N LEU A 186 41.81 7.98 -18.36
CA LEU A 186 40.60 8.42 -19.04
C LEU A 186 39.60 9.01 -18.05
N ALA A 187 39.32 8.33 -16.94
CA ALA A 187 38.39 8.81 -15.90
C ALA A 187 38.81 10.17 -15.33
N ASN A 188 40.11 10.36 -15.07
CA ASN A 188 40.68 11.58 -14.50
C ASN A 188 40.78 12.74 -15.50
N SER A 189 40.86 12.44 -16.81
CA SER A 189 40.93 13.45 -17.87
C SER A 189 39.58 14.12 -18.20
N VAL A 190 38.47 13.60 -17.65
CA VAL A 190 37.13 14.13 -17.92
C VAL A 190 36.94 15.47 -17.22
N ASP A 191 36.50 16.49 -17.96
CA ASP A 191 36.06 17.76 -17.38
C ASP A 191 34.83 17.56 -16.50
N VAL A 192 35.02 17.69 -15.19
CA VAL A 192 34.00 17.46 -14.16
C VAL A 192 32.89 18.51 -14.23
N ALA A 193 33.19 19.73 -14.68
CA ALA A 193 32.21 20.81 -14.77
C ALA A 193 31.17 20.57 -15.89
N SER A 194 31.56 19.81 -16.92
CA SER A 194 30.64 19.42 -18.01
C SER A 194 29.63 18.35 -17.62
N LEU A 195 29.84 17.67 -16.49
CA LEU A 195 28.99 16.55 -16.06
C LEU A 195 27.68 17.04 -15.46
N ARG A 196 26.60 16.28 -15.71
CA ARG A 196 25.30 16.54 -15.08
C ARG A 196 25.34 16.39 -13.56
N HIS A 197 26.10 15.41 -13.08
CA HIS A 197 26.37 15.19 -11.66
C HIS A 197 27.89 15.26 -11.47
N PRO A 198 28.43 16.48 -11.23
CA PRO A 198 29.86 16.72 -11.09
C PRO A 198 30.42 15.94 -9.90
N GLU A 199 31.34 15.02 -10.18
CA GLU A 199 31.99 14.20 -9.18
C GLU A 199 33.37 13.75 -9.71
N GLN A 200 34.41 13.95 -8.91
CA GLN A 200 35.75 13.52 -9.25
C GLN A 200 35.87 11.99 -9.10
N ASP A 201 36.74 11.36 -9.88
CA ASP A 201 36.94 9.91 -9.77
C ASP A 201 37.49 9.53 -8.39
N ALA A 202 38.43 10.33 -7.87
CA ALA A 202 39.04 10.11 -6.56
C ALA A 202 38.03 10.14 -5.38
N GLU A 203 36.89 10.79 -5.55
CA GLU A 203 35.82 10.81 -4.53
C GLU A 203 34.93 9.56 -4.60
N ARG A 204 34.90 8.89 -5.76
CA ARG A 204 34.07 7.70 -6.03
C ARG A 204 34.76 6.40 -5.66
N VAL A 205 36.09 6.39 -5.66
CA VAL A 205 36.89 5.18 -5.42
C VAL A 205 37.83 5.36 -4.24
N LYS A 206 37.98 4.31 -3.42
CA LYS A 206 38.99 4.29 -2.35
C LYS A 206 40.36 3.88 -2.88
N ASN A 207 40.39 2.97 -3.86
CA ASN A 207 41.59 2.57 -4.58
C ASN A 207 41.32 2.77 -6.09
N PRO A 208 42.16 3.51 -6.82
CA PRO A 208 41.95 3.77 -8.24
C PRO A 208 41.88 2.51 -9.11
N GLU A 209 42.50 1.40 -8.72
CA GLU A 209 42.40 0.14 -9.45
C GLU A 209 40.98 -0.45 -9.40
N TRP A 210 40.21 -0.20 -8.33
CA TRP A 210 38.94 -0.88 -8.09
C TRP A 210 37.77 0.11 -8.12
N LEU A 211 36.88 -0.09 -9.08
CA LEU A 211 35.61 0.61 -9.11
C LEU A 211 34.48 -0.34 -8.68
N VAL A 212 33.75 0.07 -7.66
CA VAL A 212 32.60 -0.66 -7.11
C VAL A 212 31.39 0.24 -7.22
N VAL A 213 30.40 -0.15 -8.03
CA VAL A 213 29.16 0.62 -8.24
C VAL A 213 27.94 -0.29 -8.26
N ILE A 214 26.81 0.20 -7.78
CA ILE A 214 25.54 -0.49 -7.89
C ILE A 214 25.07 -0.40 -9.34
N GLY A 215 24.88 -1.54 -9.98
CA GLY A 215 24.46 -1.70 -11.37
C GLY A 215 22.98 -1.41 -11.62
N VAL A 216 22.41 -0.43 -10.93
CA VAL A 216 21.02 -0.01 -11.05
C VAL A 216 21.01 1.38 -11.67
N CYS A 217 20.48 1.48 -12.88
CA CYS A 217 20.37 2.74 -13.59
C CYS A 217 19.49 3.72 -12.81
N THR A 218 20.03 4.91 -12.52
CA THR A 218 19.38 5.98 -11.75
C THR A 218 18.19 6.64 -12.44
N HIS A 219 17.88 6.26 -13.68
CA HIS A 219 16.66 6.69 -14.37
C HIS A 219 15.43 5.96 -13.78
N LEU A 220 15.32 4.65 -14.04
CA LEU A 220 14.15 3.83 -13.68
C LEU A 220 14.53 2.40 -13.23
N GLY A 221 15.80 2.17 -12.88
CA GLY A 221 16.21 0.93 -12.20
C GLY A 221 16.63 -0.25 -13.11
N CYS A 222 16.75 -0.06 -14.42
CA CYS A 222 17.29 -1.09 -15.32
C CYS A 222 18.76 -1.42 -15.02
N ILE A 223 19.23 -2.58 -15.51
CA ILE A 223 20.63 -3.00 -15.36
C ILE A 223 21.45 -2.53 -16.58
N PRO A 224 22.44 -1.63 -16.41
CA PRO A 224 23.33 -1.23 -17.50
C PRO A 224 24.22 -2.39 -17.96
N LEU A 225 24.44 -2.51 -19.26
CA LEU A 225 25.35 -3.48 -19.87
C LEU A 225 26.80 -2.98 -19.74
N PRO A 226 27.75 -3.81 -19.26
CA PRO A 226 29.16 -3.43 -19.16
C PRO A 226 29.83 -3.35 -20.53
N ASN A 227 30.88 -2.53 -20.65
CA ASN A 227 31.69 -2.34 -21.85
C ASN A 227 30.87 -1.96 -23.09
N ALA A 228 29.78 -1.21 -22.89
CA ALA A 228 28.85 -0.81 -23.94
C ALA A 228 28.59 0.70 -23.90
N GLY A 229 28.20 1.25 -25.05
CA GLY A 229 27.90 2.67 -25.24
C GLY A 229 29.12 3.54 -25.53
N ASP A 230 28.85 4.81 -25.83
CA ASP A 230 29.80 5.80 -26.35
C ASP A 230 31.02 6.11 -25.45
N PHE A 231 31.01 5.74 -24.16
CA PHE A 231 32.04 6.16 -23.19
C PHE A 231 32.80 5.01 -22.51
N GLY A 232 32.71 3.79 -23.06
CA GLY A 232 33.51 2.64 -22.60
C GLY A 232 33.17 2.09 -21.20
N GLY A 233 32.21 2.67 -20.50
CA GLY A 233 31.72 2.20 -19.21
C GLY A 233 30.51 1.29 -19.35
N TRP A 234 29.32 1.88 -19.20
CA TRP A 234 28.07 1.12 -19.23
C TRP A 234 26.99 1.78 -20.10
N PHE A 235 26.14 0.96 -20.70
CA PHE A 235 24.99 1.41 -21.48
C PHE A 235 23.69 0.80 -20.96
N CYS A 236 22.71 1.65 -20.66
CA CYS A 236 21.38 1.22 -20.26
C CYS A 236 20.44 1.18 -21.49
N PRO A 237 20.04 -0.02 -21.96
CA PRO A 237 19.26 -0.17 -23.20
C PRO A 237 17.81 0.32 -23.06
N CYS A 238 17.31 0.56 -21.84
CA CYS A 238 15.92 0.93 -21.63
C CYS A 238 15.56 2.30 -22.24
N HIS A 239 16.43 3.30 -22.04
CA HIS A 239 16.20 4.67 -22.53
C HIS A 239 17.50 5.35 -23.00
N GLY A 240 18.55 4.57 -23.24
CA GLY A 240 19.82 5.06 -23.78
C GLY A 240 20.64 5.92 -22.82
N SER A 241 20.72 5.55 -21.53
CA SER A 241 21.66 6.21 -20.61
C SER A 241 23.07 5.65 -20.80
N HIS A 242 24.05 6.52 -21.01
CA HIS A 242 25.46 6.15 -21.17
C HIS A 242 26.27 6.61 -19.96
N TYR A 243 26.99 5.68 -19.35
CA TYR A 243 27.87 5.91 -18.23
C TYR A 243 29.34 5.73 -18.67
N ASP A 244 30.22 6.57 -18.13
CA ASP A 244 31.66 6.43 -18.34
C ASP A 244 32.28 5.32 -17.47
N ILE A 245 33.59 5.13 -17.60
CA ILE A 245 34.37 4.12 -16.86
C ILE A 245 34.39 4.32 -15.34
N SER A 246 33.98 5.49 -14.84
CA SER A 246 33.83 5.81 -13.41
C SER A 246 32.38 5.57 -12.93
N GLY A 247 31.47 5.19 -13.84
CA GLY A 247 30.04 5.04 -13.57
C GLY A 247 29.30 6.39 -13.53
N ARG A 248 29.86 7.45 -14.11
CA ARG A 248 29.24 8.78 -14.14
C ARG A 248 28.36 8.93 -15.37
N ILE A 249 27.21 9.58 -15.20
CA ILE A 249 26.26 9.76 -16.30
C ILE A 249 26.77 10.82 -17.27
N ARG A 250 26.86 10.47 -18.55
CA ARG A 250 27.33 11.36 -19.62
C ARG A 250 26.21 11.79 -20.56
N LYS A 251 25.34 10.85 -20.93
CA LYS A 251 24.29 11.05 -21.94
C LYS A 251 23.04 10.25 -21.58
N GLY A 252 21.88 10.73 -22.01
CA GLY A 252 20.58 10.10 -21.78
C GLY A 252 19.81 10.69 -20.59
N PRO A 253 18.71 10.06 -20.17
CA PRO A 253 17.76 10.64 -19.21
C PRO A 253 18.12 10.43 -17.73
N ALA A 254 19.10 9.58 -17.39
CA ALA A 254 19.45 9.33 -15.99
C ALA A 254 19.93 10.60 -15.26
N PRO A 255 19.35 10.97 -14.11
CA PRO A 255 19.70 12.22 -13.43
C PRO A 255 21.06 12.17 -12.71
N PHE A 256 21.46 11.00 -12.19
CA PHE A 256 22.62 10.85 -11.30
C PHE A 256 23.63 9.81 -11.80
N ASN A 257 24.86 9.87 -11.27
CA ASN A 257 25.88 8.83 -11.44
C ASN A 257 25.43 7.51 -10.80
N LEU A 258 26.02 6.38 -11.20
CA LEU A 258 25.79 5.11 -10.51
C LEU A 258 26.27 5.22 -9.06
N GLU A 259 25.43 4.73 -8.15
CA GLU A 259 25.66 4.78 -6.71
C GLU A 259 26.88 3.93 -6.33
N VAL A 260 27.76 4.48 -5.50
CA VAL A 260 28.90 3.75 -4.93
C VAL A 260 28.44 3.18 -3.58
N PRO A 261 28.40 1.85 -3.39
CA PRO A 261 28.00 1.27 -2.11
C PRO A 261 29.06 1.52 -1.05
N THR A 262 28.71 1.36 0.22
CA THR A 262 29.70 1.30 1.31
C THR A 262 30.48 -0.01 1.22
N TYR A 263 31.81 0.06 1.08
CA TYR A 263 32.68 -1.12 1.04
C TYR A 263 33.99 -0.87 1.80
N SER A 264 34.65 -1.95 2.22
CA SER A 264 36.00 -1.93 2.79
C SER A 264 36.85 -3.06 2.21
N PHE A 265 38.16 -2.84 2.13
CA PHE A 265 39.13 -3.88 1.79
C PHE A 265 39.57 -4.58 3.08
N LEU A 266 39.53 -5.91 3.09
CA LEU A 266 40.02 -6.74 4.18
C LEU A 266 41.44 -7.24 3.85
N GLU A 267 42.18 -7.61 4.90
CA GLU A 267 43.41 -8.41 4.78
C GLU A 267 43.00 -9.74 4.08
N GLU A 268 43.74 -10.20 3.07
CA GLU A 268 43.41 -11.33 2.15
C GLU A 268 42.82 -10.96 0.77
N ASN A 269 42.94 -9.72 0.25
CA ASN A 269 42.40 -9.33 -1.06
C ASN A 269 40.88 -9.58 -1.19
N LYS A 270 40.15 -9.51 -0.07
CA LYS A 270 38.70 -9.61 -0.04
C LYS A 270 38.09 -8.22 0.05
N LEU A 271 37.01 -8.02 -0.69
CA LEU A 271 36.18 -6.83 -0.65
C LEU A 271 34.91 -7.12 0.16
N LEU A 272 34.70 -6.40 1.24
CA LEU A 272 33.45 -6.44 1.99
C LEU A 272 32.54 -5.31 1.49
N ILE A 273 31.34 -5.66 1.03
CA ILE A 273 30.30 -4.72 0.58
C ILE A 273 29.18 -4.73 1.61
N GLY A 274 28.86 -3.58 2.19
CA GLY A 274 27.75 -3.39 3.14
C GLY A 274 28.13 -3.17 4.59
#